data_AF-A0A4U3L298-F1
#
_entry.id   AF-A0A4U3L298-F1
#
_cell.length_a   1.000
_cell.length_b   1.000
_cell.length_c   1.000
_cell.angle_alpha   90.00
_cell.angle_beta   90.00
_cell.angle_gamma   90.00
#
_symmetry.space_group_name_H-M   'P 1'
#
loop_
_entity.id
_entity.type
_entity.pdbx_description
1 polymer ?
#
loop_
_entity_poly.entity_id
_entity_poly.type
_entity_poly.pdbx_seq_one_letter_code
_entity_poly.pdbx_strand_id
1 'polypeptide(L)'
;MKYIIIMLVTSFYSLFVNFSIAQTAAVDNKLSQTITSRPIPKGASVVGVFEGRPPCPGIAEQLSIVTDADCAKLKCDLTFYQDSVTLQPATYTLSIVGGGDVIKQDGGSYRQKVLEGKWAIVKGISSNPNAEVYQL
;
A
#
# COMPACT_ATOMS: atom_id res chain seq x y z
N MET A 1 41.74 7.46 -34.42
CA MET A 1 41.78 7.65 -32.94
C MET A 1 40.88 8.78 -32.44
N LYS A 2 40.78 9.93 -33.13
CA LYS A 2 39.97 11.09 -32.69
C LYS A 2 38.47 10.80 -32.47
N TYR A 3 37.87 9.95 -33.32
CA TYR A 3 36.44 9.59 -33.23
C TYR A 3 36.11 8.55 -32.15
N ILE A 4 37.09 7.73 -31.73
CA ILE A 4 36.91 6.72 -30.68
C ILE A 4 36.81 7.39 -29.31
N ILE A 5 37.57 8.47 -29.08
CA ILE A 5 37.50 9.26 -27.85
C ILE A 5 36.14 9.96 -27.72
N ILE A 6 35.57 10.45 -28.83
CA ILE A 6 34.25 11.12 -28.82
C ILE A 6 33.13 10.13 -28.48
N MET A 7 33.16 8.90 -29.03
CA MET A 7 32.16 7.87 -28.68
C MET A 7 32.24 7.38 -27.23
N LEU A 8 33.45 7.30 -26.65
CA LEU A 8 33.61 6.92 -25.25
C LEU A 8 33.09 7.99 -24.29
N VAL A 9 33.28 9.28 -24.62
CA VAL A 9 32.80 10.39 -23.78
C VAL A 9 31.27 10.49 -23.82
N THR A 10 30.62 10.27 -24.96
CA THR A 10 29.14 10.30 -25.06
C THR A 10 28.47 9.10 -24.39
N SER A 11 29.07 7.91 -24.45
CA SER A 11 28.57 6.72 -23.76
C SER A 11 28.76 6.79 -22.24
N PHE A 12 29.79 7.49 -21.75
CA PHE A 12 29.98 7.69 -20.32
C PHE A 12 28.98 8.72 -19.76
N TYR A 13 28.66 9.78 -20.53
CA TYR A 13 27.69 10.78 -20.11
C TYR A 13 26.26 10.24 -19.94
N SER A 14 25.86 9.25 -20.75
CA SER A 14 24.52 8.65 -20.67
C SER A 14 24.32 7.75 -19.43
N LEU A 15 25.39 7.31 -18.77
CA LEU A 15 25.31 6.52 -17.55
C LEU A 15 25.07 7.36 -16.28
N PHE A 16 25.33 8.68 -16.31
CA PHE A 16 25.16 9.56 -15.14
C PHE A 16 23.83 10.32 -15.08
N VAL A 17 22.97 10.22 -16.10
CA VAL A 17 21.71 10.98 -16.17
C VAL A 17 20.46 10.22 -15.70
N ASN A 18 20.59 8.96 -15.30
CA ASN A 18 19.46 8.16 -14.81
C ASN A 18 19.31 8.19 -13.28
N PHE A 19 19.48 9.36 -12.66
CA PHE A 19 18.92 9.55 -11.32
C PHE A 19 17.44 9.87 -11.49
N SER A 20 16.61 8.83 -11.50
CA SER A 20 15.18 8.99 -11.27
C SER A 20 15.00 9.63 -9.89
N ILE A 21 14.78 10.95 -9.86
CA ILE A 21 14.34 11.64 -8.66
C ILE A 21 12.95 11.06 -8.35
N ALA A 22 12.83 10.42 -7.19
CA ALA A 22 11.55 9.96 -6.67
C ALA A 22 10.53 11.11 -6.76
N GLN A 23 9.32 10.80 -7.23
CA GLN A 23 8.23 11.77 -7.28
C GLN A 23 8.04 12.35 -5.86
N THR A 24 8.37 13.64 -5.76
CA THR A 24 8.09 14.58 -4.68
C THR A 24 8.62 14.26 -3.26
N ALA A 25 9.56 15.09 -2.80
CA ALA A 25 9.91 15.28 -1.37
C ALA A 25 8.87 16.12 -0.60
N ALA A 26 7.73 16.41 -1.22
CA ALA A 26 6.62 17.09 -0.58
C ALA A 26 5.91 16.11 0.35
N VAL A 27 5.43 16.60 1.50
CA VAL A 27 4.49 15.87 2.36
C VAL A 27 3.15 15.81 1.63
N ASP A 28 3.05 14.96 0.60
CA ASP A 28 1.83 14.76 -0.19
C ASP A 28 0.76 13.94 0.56
N ASN A 29 0.98 13.67 1.86
CA ASN A 29 -0.01 13.12 2.79
C ASN A 29 -1.10 14.15 3.17
N LYS A 30 -1.43 15.09 2.28
CA LYS A 30 -2.63 15.90 2.47
C LYS A 30 -3.81 14.98 2.17
N LEU A 31 -4.53 14.58 3.22
CA LEU A 31 -5.75 13.79 3.09
C LEU A 31 -6.62 14.42 1.99
N SER A 32 -6.76 13.70 0.87
CA SER A 32 -7.72 14.06 -0.15
C SER A 32 -9.09 14.05 0.53
N GLN A 33 -9.86 15.11 0.37
CA GLN A 33 -11.29 15.13 0.76
C GLN A 33 -12.10 14.24 -0.20
N THR A 34 -11.58 13.04 -0.48
CA THR A 34 -12.18 12.04 -1.33
C THR A 34 -13.55 11.70 -0.77
N ILE A 35 -14.46 11.52 -1.72
CA ILE A 35 -15.90 11.23 -1.62
C ILE A 35 -16.11 9.84 -0.99
N THR A 36 -15.56 9.60 0.21
CA THR A 36 -15.84 8.37 0.94
C THR A 36 -17.23 8.48 1.55
N SER A 37 -18.08 7.52 1.24
CA SER A 37 -19.44 7.43 1.77
C SER A 37 -19.49 6.93 3.22
N ARG A 38 -18.33 6.63 3.81
CA ARG A 38 -18.22 6.05 5.15
C ARG A 38 -17.45 6.98 6.10
N PRO A 39 -17.80 7.00 7.39
CA PRO A 39 -17.01 7.72 8.39
C PRO A 39 -15.58 7.17 8.44
N ILE A 40 -14.59 8.04 8.23
CA ILE A 40 -13.18 7.70 8.41
C ILE A 40 -12.87 7.66 9.91
N PRO A 41 -12.30 6.57 10.45
CA PRO A 41 -11.83 6.50 11.84
C PRO A 41 -10.89 7.66 12.19
N LYS A 42 -11.07 8.24 13.38
CA LYS A 42 -10.29 9.38 13.90
C LYS A 42 -10.05 9.21 15.40
N GLY A 43 -9.03 9.88 15.91
CA GLY A 43 -8.73 9.95 17.34
C GLY A 43 -7.29 9.55 17.66
N ALA A 44 -6.90 9.69 18.93
CA ALA A 44 -5.54 9.42 19.39
C ALA A 44 -5.11 7.94 19.27
N SER A 45 -6.07 7.03 19.14
CA SER A 45 -5.82 5.60 18.93
C SER A 45 -5.69 5.20 17.46
N VAL A 46 -5.86 6.13 16.52
CA VAL A 46 -5.77 5.85 15.07
C VAL A 46 -4.45 6.39 14.54
N VAL A 47 -3.60 5.51 14.04
CA VAL A 47 -2.32 5.89 13.40
C VAL A 47 -2.57 6.40 11.99
N GLY A 48 -3.39 5.67 11.23
CA GLY A 48 -3.68 6.01 9.86
C GLY A 48 -4.74 5.10 9.24
N VAL A 49 -5.38 5.64 8.21
CA VAL A 49 -6.35 4.94 7.36
C VAL A 49 -5.82 5.02 5.94
N PHE A 50 -5.68 3.87 5.30
CA PHE A 50 -5.09 3.71 3.98
C PHE A 50 -6.07 2.99 3.08
N GLU A 51 -6.46 3.65 1.99
CA GLU A 51 -7.28 3.05 0.96
C GLU A 51 -6.43 2.73 -0.27
N GLY A 52 -6.64 1.56 -0.85
CA GLY A 52 -5.84 1.08 -1.97
C GLY A 52 -6.65 0.24 -2.94
N ARG A 53 -6.16 0.15 -4.18
CA ARG A 53 -6.74 -0.73 -5.20
C ARG A 53 -5.68 -1.60 -5.87
N PRO A 54 -5.02 -2.50 -5.13
CA PRO A 54 -3.99 -3.33 -5.71
C PRO A 54 -4.59 -4.33 -6.71
N PRO A 55 -3.79 -4.80 -7.69
CA PRO A 55 -4.18 -5.93 -8.54
C PRO A 55 -4.60 -7.14 -7.70
N CYS A 56 -5.59 -7.91 -8.16
CA CYS A 56 -5.95 -9.15 -7.46
C CYS A 56 -4.82 -10.19 -7.44
N PRO A 57 -4.09 -10.42 -8.57
CA PRO A 57 -2.94 -11.32 -8.56
C PRO A 57 -1.87 -10.87 -7.56
N GLY A 58 -1.24 -11.83 -6.87
CA GLY A 58 -0.25 -11.57 -5.83
C GLY A 58 -0.86 -11.29 -4.47
N ILE A 59 -1.69 -10.25 -4.32
CA ILE A 59 -2.32 -9.94 -3.02
C ILE A 59 -3.28 -11.03 -2.58
N ALA A 60 -4.11 -11.56 -3.49
CA ALA A 60 -5.05 -12.62 -3.15
C ALA A 60 -4.33 -13.89 -2.65
N GLU A 61 -3.18 -14.21 -3.25
CA GLU A 61 -2.33 -15.33 -2.85
C GLU A 61 -1.68 -15.09 -1.48
N GLN A 62 -1.04 -13.93 -1.29
CA GLN A 62 -0.41 -13.55 -0.02
C GLN A 62 -1.38 -13.60 1.16
N LEU A 63 -2.62 -13.17 0.92
CA LEU A 63 -3.67 -13.16 1.94
C LEU A 63 -4.51 -14.45 1.98
N SER A 64 -4.20 -15.42 1.11
CA SER A 64 -4.94 -16.69 0.98
C SER A 64 -6.46 -16.48 0.84
N ILE A 65 -6.87 -15.48 0.05
CA ILE A 65 -8.28 -15.16 -0.20
C ILE A 65 -8.70 -15.61 -1.60
N VAL A 66 -9.93 -16.09 -1.70
CA VAL A 66 -10.54 -16.47 -2.98
C VAL A 66 -11.07 -15.23 -3.69
N THR A 67 -10.79 -15.11 -4.99
CA THR A 67 -11.35 -14.06 -5.85
C THR A 67 -12.14 -14.67 -7.01
N ASP A 68 -12.92 -13.85 -7.70
CA ASP A 68 -13.51 -14.24 -8.98
C ASP A 68 -12.43 -14.35 -10.07
N ALA A 69 -12.71 -15.14 -11.11
CA ALA A 69 -11.74 -15.45 -12.17
C ALA A 69 -11.31 -14.22 -12.98
N ASP A 70 -12.20 -13.23 -13.09
CA ASP A 70 -12.01 -11.95 -13.80
C ASP A 70 -11.66 -10.79 -12.87
N CYS A 71 -11.24 -11.07 -11.63
CA CYS A 71 -10.84 -10.06 -10.66
C CYS A 71 -9.61 -9.27 -11.13
N ALA A 72 -9.83 -8.02 -11.54
CA ALA A 72 -8.75 -7.13 -11.95
C ALA A 72 -8.04 -6.46 -10.75
N LYS A 73 -8.83 -5.99 -9.77
CA LYS A 73 -8.33 -5.27 -8.59
C LYS A 73 -9.19 -5.52 -7.35
N LEU A 74 -8.52 -5.59 -6.20
CA LEU A 74 -9.18 -5.58 -4.89
C LEU A 74 -9.41 -4.13 -4.46
N LYS A 75 -10.46 -3.86 -3.69
CA LYS A 75 -10.56 -2.60 -2.94
C LYS A 75 -10.19 -2.88 -1.50
N CYS A 76 -9.12 -2.26 -1.04
CA CYS A 76 -8.61 -2.44 0.31
C CYS A 76 -8.79 -1.16 1.12
N ASP A 77 -9.21 -1.33 2.36
CA ASP A 77 -9.27 -0.29 3.39
C ASP A 77 -8.56 -0.83 4.63
N LEU A 78 -7.40 -0.26 4.96
CA LEU A 78 -6.54 -0.66 6.06
C LEU A 78 -6.52 0.45 7.11
N THR A 79 -6.91 0.12 8.33
CA THR A 79 -6.76 1.02 9.48
C THR A 79 -5.77 0.44 10.47
N PHE A 80 -4.79 1.25 10.88
CA PHE A 80 -3.86 0.94 11.96
C PHE A 80 -4.28 1.63 13.24
N TYR A 81 -4.35 0.85 14.32
CA TYR A 81 -4.65 1.31 15.66
C TYR A 81 -3.42 1.21 16.56
N GLN A 82 -3.29 2.18 17.44
CA GLN A 82 -2.29 2.21 18.51
C GLN A 82 -2.96 2.38 19.87
N ASP A 83 -2.23 2.04 20.91
CA ASP A 83 -2.63 2.40 22.27
C ASP A 83 -2.55 3.92 22.44
N SER A 84 -3.64 4.54 22.92
CA SER A 84 -3.75 6.00 22.95
C SER A 84 -2.87 6.68 24.01
N VAL A 85 -2.29 5.91 24.94
CA VAL A 85 -1.45 6.42 26.02
C VAL A 85 0.03 6.22 25.69
N THR A 86 0.39 5.02 25.27
CA THR A 86 1.77 4.60 25.00
C THR A 86 2.20 4.82 23.55
N LEU A 87 1.23 5.07 22.65
CA LEU A 87 1.41 5.21 21.20
C LEU A 87 2.06 3.98 20.54
N GLN A 88 2.02 2.82 21.21
CA GLN A 88 2.56 1.57 20.67
C GLN A 88 1.56 0.93 19.70
N PRO A 89 2.04 0.25 18.64
CA PRO A 89 1.19 -0.54 17.75
C PRO A 89 0.26 -1.48 18.52
N ALA A 90 -1.04 -1.45 18.20
CA ALA A 90 -2.05 -2.23 18.90
C ALA A 90 -2.70 -3.28 18.01
N THR A 91 -3.55 -2.88 17.06
CA THR A 91 -4.26 -3.77 16.14
C THR A 91 -4.43 -3.13 14.78
N TYR A 92 -4.77 -3.94 13.78
CA TYR A 92 -5.18 -3.44 12.47
C TYR A 92 -6.52 -4.04 12.07
N THR A 93 -7.21 -3.36 11.16
CA THR A 93 -8.35 -3.91 10.41
C THR A 93 -8.08 -3.72 8.92
N LEU A 94 -8.27 -4.77 8.13
CA LEU A 94 -8.14 -4.75 6.66
C LEU A 94 -9.42 -5.27 6.04
N SER A 95 -10.22 -4.38 5.47
CA SER A 95 -11.41 -4.73 4.70
C SER A 95 -11.06 -4.85 3.22
N ILE A 96 -11.43 -5.97 2.61
CA ILE A 96 -11.13 -6.31 1.22
C ILE A 96 -12.43 -6.60 0.49
N VAL A 97 -12.73 -5.82 -0.54
CA VAL A 97 -13.89 -6.05 -1.44
C VAL A 97 -13.38 -6.55 -2.79
N GLY A 98 -14.02 -7.58 -3.34
CA GLY A 98 -13.60 -8.30 -4.54
C GLY A 98 -12.93 -9.65 -4.25
N GLY A 99 -12.67 -9.98 -2.98
CA GLY A 99 -12.12 -11.26 -2.54
C GLY A 99 -12.68 -11.69 -1.19
N GLY A 100 -12.58 -12.98 -0.87
CA GLY A 100 -13.14 -13.59 0.32
C GLY A 100 -14.48 -14.29 0.09
N ASP A 101 -15.34 -14.19 1.09
CA ASP A 101 -16.62 -14.88 1.17
C ASP A 101 -17.68 -14.13 0.36
N VAL A 102 -18.65 -14.86 -0.22
CA VAL A 102 -19.73 -14.25 -1.01
C VAL A 102 -20.77 -13.65 -0.07
N ILE A 103 -20.93 -12.33 -0.13
CA ILE A 103 -21.92 -11.55 0.61
C ILE A 103 -23.07 -11.18 -0.32
N LYS A 104 -24.32 -11.32 0.14
CA LYS A 104 -25.52 -10.89 -0.58
C LYS A 104 -26.00 -9.54 -0.03
N GLN A 105 -26.25 -8.58 -0.91
CA GLN A 105 -26.73 -7.25 -0.53
C GLN A 105 -27.54 -6.64 -1.68
N ASP A 106 -28.70 -6.06 -1.37
CA ASP A 106 -29.53 -5.27 -2.29
C ASP A 106 -29.82 -5.94 -3.65
N GLY A 107 -30.11 -7.24 -3.63
CA GLY A 107 -30.39 -8.02 -4.86
C GLY A 107 -29.16 -8.42 -5.68
N GLY A 108 -27.96 -8.06 -5.23
CA GLY A 108 -26.68 -8.50 -5.81
C GLY A 108 -25.86 -9.37 -4.85
N SER A 109 -24.71 -9.84 -5.33
CA SER A 109 -23.70 -10.49 -4.51
C SER A 109 -22.31 -10.00 -4.88
N TYR A 110 -21.44 -9.85 -3.89
CA TYR A 110 -20.03 -9.52 -4.06
C TYR A 110 -19.19 -10.26 -3.04
N ARG A 111 -17.89 -10.40 -3.29
CA ARG A 111 -16.96 -11.01 -2.33
C ARG A 111 -16.39 -9.99 -1.36
N GLN A 112 -16.34 -10.35 -0.08
CA GLN A 112 -15.67 -9.54 0.94
C GLN A 112 -14.94 -10.42 1.97
N LYS A 113 -13.81 -9.90 2.47
CA LYS A 113 -13.13 -10.39 3.67
C LYS A 113 -12.80 -9.21 4.57
N VAL A 114 -12.90 -9.40 5.88
CA VAL A 114 -12.30 -8.51 6.87
C VAL A 114 -11.26 -9.31 7.63
N LEU A 115 -10.05 -8.77 7.72
CA LEU A 115 -8.95 -9.33 8.50
C LEU A 115 -8.67 -8.40 9.67
N GLU A 116 -8.38 -8.99 10.82
CA GLU A 116 -7.99 -8.26 12.03
C GLU A 116 -6.80 -8.96 12.66
N GLY A 117 -5.90 -8.20 13.25
CA GLY A 117 -4.71 -8.76 13.85
C GLY A 117 -3.87 -7.73 14.61
N LYS A 118 -2.71 -8.19 15.06
CA LYS A 118 -1.65 -7.33 15.59
C LYS A 118 -0.81 -6.82 14.43
N TRP A 119 -0.17 -5.67 14.61
CA TRP A 119 0.80 -5.16 13.64
C TRP A 119 2.00 -4.60 14.40
N ALA A 120 3.10 -4.43 13.69
CA ALA A 120 4.33 -3.88 14.23
C ALA A 120 4.99 -2.92 13.23
N ILE A 121 5.82 -2.02 13.75
CA ILE A 121 6.76 -1.24 12.95
C ILE A 121 8.11 -1.94 12.99
N VAL A 122 8.59 -2.38 11.83
CA VAL A 122 9.93 -2.96 11.66
C VAL A 122 10.78 -2.07 10.77
N LYS A 123 12.11 -2.24 10.86
CA LYS A 123 13.07 -1.43 10.10
C LYS A 123 13.74 -2.25 9.01
N GLY A 124 13.83 -1.61 7.86
CA GLY A 124 14.64 -2.06 6.74
C GLY A 124 13.92 -3.03 5.82
N ILE A 125 14.26 -2.88 4.54
CA ILE A 125 14.12 -3.91 3.51
C ILE A 125 15.50 -4.09 2.87
N SER A 126 15.69 -5.17 2.11
CA SER A 126 16.98 -5.49 1.48
C SER A 126 17.54 -4.34 0.63
N SER A 127 16.67 -3.58 -0.04
CA SER A 127 17.05 -2.43 -0.87
C SER A 127 17.16 -1.10 -0.10
N ASN A 128 16.61 -1.01 1.11
CA ASN A 128 16.62 0.20 1.93
C ASN A 128 16.56 -0.17 3.43
N PRO A 129 17.72 -0.26 4.11
CA PRO A 129 17.79 -0.61 5.53
C PRO A 129 17.10 0.40 6.47
N ASN A 130 16.87 1.63 6.01
CA ASN A 130 16.25 2.68 6.82
C ASN A 130 14.73 2.78 6.61
N ALA A 131 14.16 1.97 5.71
CA ALA A 131 12.72 1.96 5.47
C ALA A 131 11.97 1.64 6.76
N GLU A 132 10.88 2.37 7.01
CA GLU A 132 9.91 2.00 8.01
C GLU A 132 8.88 1.07 7.35
N VAL A 133 8.67 -0.10 7.93
CA VAL A 133 7.78 -1.13 7.38
C VAL A 133 6.71 -1.44 8.41
N TYR A 134 5.46 -1.32 7.98
CA TYR A 134 4.28 -1.64 8.77
C TYR A 134 3.93 -3.10 8.47
N GLN A 135 4.25 -3.99 9.40
CA GLN A 135 4.08 -5.43 9.24
C GLN A 135 2.76 -5.88 9.87
N LEU A 136 1.95 -6.59 9.08
CA LEU A 136 0.70 -7.25 9.48
C LEU A 136 0.95 -8.68 9.96
#